data_AF-D4MXY6-F1
#
_entry.id   AF-D4MXY6-F1
#
_cell.length_a   1.000
_cell.length_b   1.000
_cell.length_c   1.000
_cell.angle_alpha   90.00
_cell.angle_beta   90.00
_cell.angle_gamma   90.00
#
_symmetry.space_group_name_H-M   'P 1'
#
loop_
_entity.id
_entity.type
_entity.pdbx_description
1 polymer ?
#
loop_
_entity_poly.entity_id
_entity_poly.type
_entity_poly.pdbx_seq_one_letter_code
_entity_poly.pdbx_strand_id
1 'polypeptide(L)'
;MIKSKPKMIVAFLLMSAILMMSIQTSMATEKDIMSNDVIKQAFDNNVNKISCIPETIETIEVYDSRLDEKEIIKPQSAKASYDYYKTYRTGVTCKGSGAASSYLLNANITFYVNVFFKSTKAVGHEKPVVTGVSGAYGATGYSKPSVTVSSWSANKMKFKGTCKLTAGGTYTMTGTKTISLP
;
A
#
# COMPACT_ATOMS: atom_id res chain seq x y z
N MET A 1 29.06 13.55 68.88
CA MET A 1 27.77 12.84 68.69
C MET A 1 27.02 13.49 67.53
N ILE A 2 27.06 12.90 66.34
CA ILE A 2 26.31 13.37 65.17
C ILE A 2 24.92 12.74 65.20
N LYS A 3 23.89 13.57 65.39
CA LYS A 3 22.47 13.18 65.43
C LYS A 3 21.98 12.96 63.99
N SER A 4 22.07 11.72 63.50
CA SER A 4 21.50 11.32 62.21
C SER A 4 19.97 11.37 62.28
N LYS A 5 19.34 12.13 61.38
CA LYS A 5 17.88 12.27 61.31
C LYS A 5 17.27 11.02 60.63
N PRO A 6 16.29 10.32 61.23
CA PRO A 6 15.79 9.02 60.75
C PRO A 6 14.83 9.10 59.54
N LYS A 7 14.69 10.26 58.89
CA LYS A 7 13.70 10.46 57.82
C LYS A 7 14.18 10.12 56.41
N MET A 8 15.49 9.94 56.19
CA MET A 8 16.06 9.73 54.85
C MET A 8 16.37 8.25 54.52
N ILE A 9 16.26 7.34 55.49
CA ILE A 9 16.53 5.90 55.26
C ILE A 9 15.23 5.15 54.88
N VAL A 10 14.08 5.54 55.44
CA VAL A 10 12.79 4.90 55.14
C VAL A 10 12.31 5.20 53.71
N ALA A 11 12.61 6.40 53.19
CA ALA A 11 12.26 6.76 51.81
C ALA A 11 13.00 5.93 50.75
N PHE A 12 14.25 5.53 51.04
CA PHE A 12 15.05 4.73 50.11
C PHE A 12 14.59 3.27 50.02
N LEU A 13 14.03 2.70 51.09
CA LEU A 13 13.51 1.32 51.10
C LEU A 13 12.12 1.20 50.43
N LEU A 14 11.29 2.25 50.49
CA LEU A 14 9.98 2.27 49.82
C LEU A 14 10.10 2.48 48.31
N MET A 15 11.15 3.17 47.83
CA MET A 15 11.38 3.39 46.40
C MET A 15 11.99 2.17 45.67
N SER A 16 12.62 1.24 46.37
CA SER A 16 13.13 -0.01 45.77
C SER A 16 12.07 -1.12 45.68
N ALA A 17 10.97 -1.04 46.43
CA ALA A 17 9.87 -1.99 46.36
C ALA A 17 8.90 -1.74 45.19
N ILE A 18 8.78 -0.48 44.73
CA ILE A 18 7.88 -0.13 43.61
C ILE A 18 8.52 -0.45 42.25
N LEU A 19 9.84 -0.62 42.19
CA LEU A 19 10.53 -0.96 40.93
C LEU A 19 10.37 -2.43 40.52
N MET A 20 9.88 -3.31 41.40
CA MET A 20 9.71 -4.74 41.11
C MET A 20 8.29 -5.14 40.67
N MET A 21 7.36 -4.19 40.53
CA MET A 21 5.96 -4.46 40.12
C MET A 21 5.56 -3.87 38.77
N SER A 22 6.51 -3.48 37.91
CA SER A 22 6.18 -2.92 36.59
C SER A 22 7.00 -3.49 35.44
N ILE A 23 7.33 -4.78 35.52
CA ILE A 23 7.66 -5.57 34.34
C ILE A 23 6.76 -6.81 34.33
N GLN A 24 5.44 -6.60 34.35
CA GLN A 24 4.60 -7.44 33.50
C GLN A 24 4.81 -6.92 32.08
N THR A 25 5.94 -7.29 31.47
CA THR A 25 5.91 -7.52 30.04
C THR A 25 4.93 -8.65 29.87
N SER A 26 3.68 -8.30 29.55
CA SER A 26 2.84 -9.20 28.79
C SER A 26 3.66 -9.52 27.55
N MET A 27 4.43 -10.60 27.63
CA MET A 27 4.77 -11.38 26.47
C MET A 27 3.41 -11.89 26.00
N ALA A 28 2.66 -11.03 25.31
CA ALA A 28 1.77 -11.50 24.28
C ALA A 28 2.68 -12.36 23.45
N THR A 29 2.53 -13.68 23.57
CA THR A 29 3.16 -14.62 22.67
C THR A 29 2.76 -14.12 21.30
N GLU A 30 3.71 -13.47 20.62
CA GLU A 30 3.61 -13.20 19.21
C GLU A 30 3.49 -14.61 18.65
N LYS A 31 2.24 -15.03 18.36
CA LYS A 31 2.02 -16.28 17.65
C LYS A 31 2.83 -16.05 16.40
N ASP A 32 3.95 -16.74 16.26
CA ASP A 32 4.77 -16.70 15.06
C ASP A 32 3.85 -17.13 13.92
N ILE A 33 3.19 -16.17 13.27
CA ILE A 33 2.24 -16.46 12.20
C ILE A 33 3.11 -16.90 11.05
N MET A 34 3.17 -18.21 10.85
CA MET A 34 3.87 -18.80 9.73
C MET A 34 3.22 -18.32 8.44
N SER A 35 4.01 -18.15 7.38
CA SER A 35 3.49 -17.68 6.09
C SER A 35 2.32 -18.54 5.58
N ASN A 36 2.32 -19.84 5.90
CA ASN A 36 1.21 -20.75 5.60
C ASN A 36 -0.10 -20.40 6.32
N ASP A 37 -0.05 -19.88 7.55
CA ASP A 37 -1.25 -19.45 8.28
C ASP A 37 -1.84 -18.17 7.67
N VAL A 38 -0.98 -17.24 7.23
CA VAL A 38 -1.41 -16.05 6.48
C VAL A 38 -2.08 -16.46 5.17
N ILE A 39 -1.46 -17.37 4.42
CA ILE A 39 -2.01 -17.88 3.15
C ILE A 39 -3.36 -18.53 3.40
N LYS A 40 -3.46 -19.50 4.32
CA LYS A 40 -4.73 -20.16 4.63
C LYS A 40 -5.81 -19.14 4.97
N GLN A 41 -5.53 -18.16 5.82
CA GLN A 41 -6.52 -17.15 6.18
C GLN A 41 -6.91 -16.24 5.02
N ALA A 42 -5.96 -15.82 4.19
CA ALA A 42 -6.26 -15.02 2.99
C ALA A 42 -7.12 -15.77 1.97
N PHE A 43 -7.14 -17.11 2.02
CA PHE A 43 -7.98 -17.97 1.18
C PHE A 43 -9.17 -18.58 1.94
N ASP A 44 -9.57 -18.03 3.10
CA ASP A 44 -10.66 -18.56 3.93
C ASP A 44 -10.52 -20.06 4.25
N ASN A 45 -9.28 -20.49 4.51
CA ASN A 45 -8.82 -21.87 4.69
C ASN A 45 -9.03 -22.80 3.48
N ASN A 46 -9.29 -22.24 2.30
CA ASN A 46 -9.61 -22.98 1.07
C ASN A 46 -8.57 -22.76 -0.05
N VAL A 47 -7.33 -23.14 0.24
CA VAL A 47 -6.17 -22.95 -0.66
C VAL A 47 -6.26 -23.82 -1.93
N ASN A 48 -7.05 -24.89 -1.92
CA ASN A 48 -7.23 -25.80 -3.06
C ASN A 48 -7.94 -25.18 -4.27
N LYS A 49 -8.56 -24.00 -4.12
CA LYS A 49 -9.23 -23.27 -5.21
C LYS A 49 -8.26 -22.60 -6.20
N ILE A 50 -6.96 -22.61 -5.93
CA ILE A 50 -5.95 -21.95 -6.77
C ILE A 50 -5.56 -22.88 -7.92
N SER A 51 -6.42 -23.02 -8.94
CA SER A 51 -6.16 -23.87 -10.11
C SER A 51 -5.43 -23.14 -11.24
N CYS A 52 -5.38 -21.81 -11.23
CA CYS A 52 -4.86 -21.03 -12.35
C CYS A 52 -4.14 -19.76 -11.91
N ILE A 53 -2.94 -19.55 -12.46
CA ILE A 53 -2.17 -18.31 -12.42
C ILE A 53 -2.50 -17.49 -13.65
N PRO A 54 -3.35 -16.44 -13.55
CA PRO A 54 -3.40 -15.48 -14.64
C PRO A 54 -2.04 -14.80 -14.73
N GLU A 55 -1.45 -14.82 -15.92
CA GLU A 55 -0.31 -13.99 -16.25
C GLU A 55 -0.64 -12.54 -15.96
N THR A 56 0.32 -11.81 -15.41
CA THR A 56 0.13 -10.41 -15.01
C THR A 56 -0.21 -9.62 -16.26
N ILE A 57 -1.48 -9.21 -16.40
CA ILE A 57 -1.90 -8.38 -17.53
C ILE A 57 -1.26 -6.99 -17.32
N GLU A 58 -0.13 -6.76 -17.98
CA GLU A 58 0.57 -5.47 -18.04
C GLU A 58 -0.14 -4.45 -18.94
N THR A 59 -1.46 -4.55 -19.10
CA THR A 59 -2.16 -3.64 -20.01
C THR A 59 -2.24 -2.26 -19.38
N ILE A 60 -1.60 -1.30 -20.05
CA ILE A 60 -1.86 0.12 -19.88
C ILE A 60 -2.84 0.47 -20.99
N GLU A 61 -4.05 0.89 -20.62
CA GLU A 61 -4.97 1.49 -21.57
C GLU A 61 -4.74 3.00 -21.54
N VAL A 62 -4.65 3.61 -22.73
CA VAL A 62 -4.43 5.06 -22.86
C VAL A 62 -5.53 5.64 -23.72
N TYR A 63 -6.23 6.61 -23.15
CA TYR A 63 -7.15 7.48 -23.87
C TYR A 63 -6.47 8.80 -24.19
N ASP A 64 -6.57 9.28 -25.42
CA ASP A 64 -6.07 10.57 -25.91
C ASP A 64 -7.26 11.45 -26.31
N SER A 65 -7.48 12.53 -25.55
CA SER A 65 -8.62 13.44 -25.73
C SER A 65 -8.70 14.14 -27.09
N ARG A 66 -7.69 14.00 -27.96
CA ARG A 66 -7.72 14.51 -29.34
C ARG A 66 -8.26 13.51 -30.35
N LEU A 67 -8.10 12.22 -30.08
CA LEU A 67 -8.32 11.15 -31.06
C LEU A 67 -9.53 10.29 -30.69
N ASP A 68 -9.72 10.07 -29.39
CA ASP A 68 -10.74 9.17 -28.89
C ASP A 68 -12.06 9.91 -28.67
N GLU A 69 -13.13 9.45 -29.31
CA GLU A 69 -14.46 10.08 -29.25
C GLU A 69 -15.16 9.89 -27.89
N LYS A 70 -14.78 8.85 -27.15
CA LYS A 70 -15.42 8.50 -25.87
C LYS A 70 -14.65 9.09 -24.71
N GLU A 71 -15.07 10.26 -24.26
CA GLU A 71 -14.51 10.87 -23.06
C GLU A 71 -14.65 9.94 -21.86
N ILE A 72 -13.49 9.49 -21.35
CA ILE A 72 -13.45 8.51 -20.26
C ILE A 72 -13.76 9.19 -18.92
N ILE A 73 -12.97 10.19 -18.54
CA ILE A 73 -13.14 10.95 -17.30
C ILE A 73 -12.63 12.38 -17.51
N LYS A 74 -13.54 13.36 -17.37
CA LYS A 74 -13.20 14.79 -17.47
C LYS A 74 -12.18 15.18 -16.39
N PRO A 75 -11.06 15.84 -16.75
CA PRO A 75 -10.14 16.42 -15.78
C PRO A 75 -10.83 17.48 -14.93
N GLN A 76 -10.46 17.55 -13.66
CA GLN A 76 -10.87 18.62 -12.75
C GLN A 76 -10.04 19.90 -12.97
N SER A 77 -8.84 19.75 -13.51
CA SER A 77 -7.93 20.88 -13.78
C SER A 77 -8.43 21.77 -14.91
N ALA A 78 -8.33 23.10 -14.73
CA ALA A 78 -8.77 24.08 -15.70
C ALA A 78 -8.04 23.95 -17.04
N LYS A 79 -8.81 23.92 -18.14
CA LYS A 79 -8.34 23.69 -19.51
C LYS A 79 -7.28 24.69 -20.00
N ALA A 80 -7.21 25.89 -19.43
CA ALA A 80 -6.26 26.92 -19.83
C ALA A 80 -4.76 26.53 -19.63
N SER A 81 -4.48 25.41 -18.97
CA SER A 81 -3.13 24.98 -18.60
C SER A 81 -2.52 23.89 -19.52
N TYR A 82 -3.27 23.37 -20.49
CA TYR A 82 -2.84 22.27 -21.38
C TYR A 82 -3.54 22.29 -22.74
N ASP A 83 -2.92 21.69 -23.75
CA ASP A 83 -3.51 21.57 -25.10
C ASP A 83 -4.46 20.38 -25.18
N TYR A 84 -4.07 19.27 -24.55
CA TYR A 84 -4.86 18.05 -24.42
C TYR A 84 -4.41 17.26 -23.19
N TYR A 85 -5.17 16.22 -22.86
CA TYR A 85 -4.83 15.27 -21.81
C TYR A 85 -4.88 13.84 -22.32
N LYS A 86 -4.13 12.96 -21.66
CA LYS A 86 -4.28 11.52 -21.78
C LYS A 86 -4.67 10.92 -20.45
N THR A 87 -5.60 9.97 -20.47
CA THR A 87 -5.97 9.17 -19.29
C THR A 87 -5.26 7.83 -19.39
N TYR A 88 -4.37 7.55 -18.44
CA TYR A 88 -3.69 6.26 -18.33
C TYR A 88 -4.43 5.41 -17.31
N ARG A 89 -4.96 4.26 -17.73
CA ARG A 89 -5.52 3.22 -16.85
C ARG A 89 -4.52 2.09 -16.74
N THR A 90 -4.17 1.72 -15.51
CA THR A 90 -3.19 0.67 -15.25
C THR A 90 -3.33 0.14 -13.82
N GLY A 91 -2.36 -0.67 -13.37
CA GLY A 91 -2.31 -1.18 -12.02
C GLY A 91 -0.91 -1.22 -11.41
N VAL A 92 -0.85 -1.19 -10.09
CA VAL A 92 0.36 -1.48 -9.30
C VAL A 92 0.20 -2.82 -8.60
N THR A 93 1.11 -3.75 -8.85
CA THR A 93 1.21 -4.98 -8.06
C THR A 93 1.94 -4.69 -6.75
N CYS A 94 1.22 -4.80 -5.64
CA CYS A 94 1.73 -4.62 -4.29
C CYS A 94 2.07 -5.98 -3.66
N LYS A 95 3.27 -6.07 -3.08
CA LYS A 95 3.83 -7.26 -2.43
C LYS A 95 3.98 -7.02 -0.94
N GLY A 96 3.79 -8.08 -0.15
CA GLY A 96 4.03 -8.06 1.28
C GLY A 96 5.46 -8.43 1.62
N SER A 97 5.80 -8.34 2.91
CA SER A 97 7.08 -8.78 3.46
C SER A 97 6.85 -9.75 4.62
N GLY A 98 7.91 -10.47 5.02
CA GLY A 98 7.82 -11.46 6.10
C GLY A 98 6.80 -12.55 5.80
N ALA A 99 5.88 -12.81 6.74
CA ALA A 99 4.84 -13.81 6.60
C ALA A 99 3.88 -13.58 5.40
N ALA A 100 3.78 -12.33 4.90
CA ALA A 100 2.96 -11.98 3.74
C ALA A 100 3.76 -11.85 2.42
N SER A 101 4.98 -12.40 2.36
CA SER A 101 5.86 -12.30 1.18
C SER A 101 5.49 -13.22 0.01
N SER A 102 4.54 -14.15 0.22
CA SER A 102 4.11 -15.09 -0.83
C SER A 102 3.49 -14.35 -2.02
N TYR A 103 3.86 -14.76 -3.24
CA TYR A 103 3.29 -14.21 -4.47
C TYR A 103 1.78 -14.45 -4.59
N LEU A 104 1.26 -15.50 -3.92
CA LEU A 104 -0.17 -15.80 -3.83
C LEU A 104 -0.95 -14.68 -3.13
N LEU A 105 -0.25 -13.86 -2.33
CA LEU A 105 -0.82 -12.76 -1.58
C LEU A 105 -0.61 -11.41 -2.27
N ASN A 106 -0.04 -11.37 -3.47
CA ASN A 106 0.10 -10.11 -4.20
C ASN A 106 -1.28 -9.48 -4.45
N ALA A 107 -1.35 -8.17 -4.28
CA ALA A 107 -2.54 -7.39 -4.60
C ALA A 107 -2.28 -6.60 -5.89
N ASN A 108 -3.28 -6.45 -6.74
CA ASN A 108 -3.27 -5.47 -7.82
C ASN A 108 -4.19 -4.31 -7.44
N ILE A 109 -3.65 -3.09 -7.41
CA ILE A 109 -4.43 -1.87 -7.27
C ILE A 109 -4.60 -1.29 -8.65
N THR A 110 -5.84 -1.25 -9.16
CA THR A 110 -6.18 -0.61 -10.43
C THR A 110 -6.52 0.85 -10.19
N PHE A 111 -6.05 1.71 -11.10
CA PHE A 111 -6.24 3.15 -11.00
C PHE A 111 -6.20 3.81 -12.38
N TYR A 112 -6.62 5.06 -12.43
CA TYR A 112 -6.35 5.93 -13.57
C TYR A 112 -5.66 7.23 -13.13
N VAL A 113 -4.98 7.87 -14.07
CA VAL A 113 -4.44 9.21 -13.90
C VAL A 113 -4.58 10.01 -15.19
N ASN A 114 -5.00 11.27 -15.07
CA ASN A 114 -4.97 12.22 -16.16
C ASN A 114 -3.60 12.90 -16.19
N VAL A 115 -2.96 12.89 -17.35
CA VAL A 115 -1.69 13.56 -17.61
C VAL A 115 -1.93 14.63 -18.67
N PHE A 116 -1.44 15.82 -18.41
CA PHE A 116 -1.64 17.01 -19.22
C PHE A 116 -0.45 17.23 -20.14
N PHE A 117 -0.73 17.59 -21.39
CA PHE A 117 0.28 17.79 -22.41
C PHE A 117 0.16 19.18 -23.04
N LYS A 118 1.33 19.78 -23.30
CA LYS A 118 1.48 20.95 -24.15
C LYS A 118 2.40 20.58 -25.32
N SER A 119 1.87 20.64 -26.54
CA SER A 119 2.45 19.99 -27.71
C SER A 119 2.75 18.51 -27.41
N THR A 120 4.01 18.06 -27.48
CA THR A 120 4.38 16.68 -27.19
C THR A 120 4.83 16.45 -25.75
N LYS A 121 4.93 17.50 -24.91
CA LYS A 121 5.53 17.40 -23.58
C LYS A 121 4.49 17.29 -22.49
N ALA A 122 4.67 16.34 -21.57
CA ALA A 122 3.91 16.30 -20.34
C ALA A 122 4.23 17.53 -19.48
N VAL A 123 3.21 18.25 -19.05
CA VAL A 123 3.33 19.50 -18.27
C VAL A 123 2.69 19.42 -16.88
N GLY A 124 1.93 18.37 -16.61
CA GLY A 124 1.34 18.13 -15.30
C GLY A 124 0.50 16.87 -15.28
N HIS A 125 -0.07 16.58 -14.12
CA HIS A 125 -0.97 15.46 -13.92
C HIS A 125 -1.90 15.69 -12.74
N GLU A 126 -3.00 14.96 -12.69
CA GLU A 126 -3.87 14.91 -11.52
C GLU A 126 -3.39 13.88 -10.50
N LYS A 127 -4.02 13.87 -9.33
CA LYS A 127 -3.82 12.77 -8.38
C LYS A 127 -4.38 11.48 -8.99
N PRO A 128 -3.66 10.34 -8.91
CA PRO A 128 -4.21 9.05 -9.32
C PRO A 128 -5.51 8.75 -8.54
N VAL A 129 -6.49 8.18 -9.24
CA VAL A 129 -7.76 7.76 -8.64
C VAL A 129 -7.82 6.24 -8.71
N VAL A 130 -7.88 5.63 -7.53
CA VAL A 130 -8.01 4.17 -7.38
C VAL A 130 -9.42 3.75 -7.81
N THR A 131 -9.50 2.74 -8.66
CA THR A 131 -10.75 2.15 -9.15
C THR A 131 -11.01 0.76 -8.56
N GLY A 132 -9.98 0.10 -8.02
CA GLY A 132 -10.15 -1.19 -7.36
C GLY A 132 -8.89 -1.72 -6.69
N VAL A 133 -9.07 -2.72 -5.84
CA VAL A 133 -8.01 -3.57 -5.33
C VAL A 133 -8.47 -5.02 -5.37
N SER A 134 -7.64 -5.89 -5.89
CA SER A 134 -7.93 -7.32 -5.98
C SER A 134 -6.73 -8.13 -5.51
N GLY A 135 -6.98 -9.19 -4.75
CA GLY A 135 -5.99 -10.22 -4.49
C GLY A 135 -5.75 -11.09 -5.70
N ALA A 136 -4.55 -11.63 -5.82
CA ALA A 136 -4.29 -12.69 -6.78
C ALA A 136 -5.04 -13.96 -6.35
N TYR A 137 -5.47 -14.78 -7.31
CA TYR A 137 -5.97 -16.14 -7.07
C TYR A 137 -7.22 -16.28 -6.19
N GLY A 138 -7.97 -15.20 -5.98
CA GLY A 138 -9.12 -15.20 -5.05
C GLY A 138 -8.74 -14.97 -3.60
N ALA A 139 -7.51 -14.54 -3.31
CA ALA A 139 -7.15 -14.05 -1.98
C ALA A 139 -8.02 -12.83 -1.60
N THR A 140 -8.47 -12.79 -0.35
CA THR A 140 -9.31 -11.74 0.21
C THR A 140 -8.58 -10.98 1.31
N GLY A 141 -9.26 -10.05 1.97
CA GLY A 141 -8.70 -9.30 3.11
C GLY A 141 -7.90 -8.05 2.73
N TYR A 142 -7.94 -7.61 1.48
CA TYR A 142 -7.27 -6.38 1.03
C TYR A 142 -8.11 -5.14 1.29
N SER A 143 -7.49 -4.09 1.81
CA SER A 143 -8.17 -2.84 2.13
C SER A 143 -7.25 -1.63 2.00
N LYS A 144 -7.86 -0.43 2.08
CA LYS A 144 -7.18 0.87 2.07
C LYS A 144 -6.18 1.03 0.91
N PRO A 145 -6.58 0.75 -0.34
CA PRO A 145 -5.69 0.95 -1.48
C PRO A 145 -5.40 2.45 -1.66
N SER A 146 -4.15 2.75 -2.00
CA SER A 146 -3.69 4.10 -2.31
C SER A 146 -2.63 4.05 -3.38
N VAL A 147 -2.65 5.03 -4.28
CA VAL A 147 -1.64 5.21 -5.32
C VAL A 147 -1.22 6.66 -5.34
N THR A 148 0.09 6.90 -5.34
CA THR A 148 0.67 8.24 -5.47
C THR A 148 1.66 8.28 -6.62
N VAL A 149 1.80 9.44 -7.25
CA VAL A 149 2.91 9.70 -8.17
C VAL A 149 4.16 9.94 -7.31
N SER A 150 5.08 8.99 -7.33
CA SER A 150 6.33 9.05 -6.57
C SER A 150 7.40 9.89 -7.26
N SER A 151 7.39 9.93 -8.59
CA SER A 151 8.19 10.84 -9.40
C SER A 151 7.61 10.90 -10.82
N TRP A 152 7.86 11.98 -11.54
CA TRP A 152 7.53 12.09 -12.95
C TRP A 152 8.52 13.03 -13.66
N SER A 153 8.61 12.87 -14.98
CA SER A 153 9.35 13.72 -15.90
C SER A 153 8.57 13.82 -17.20
N ALA A 154 9.11 14.54 -18.19
CA ALA A 154 8.45 14.69 -19.48
C ALA A 154 8.09 13.36 -20.17
N ASN A 155 8.92 12.31 -19.97
CA ASN A 155 8.82 11.05 -20.74
C ASN A 155 8.46 9.86 -19.85
N LYS A 156 8.24 10.05 -18.55
CA LYS A 156 8.10 8.94 -17.60
C LYS A 156 7.31 9.34 -16.37
N MET A 157 6.51 8.42 -15.86
CA MET A 157 5.82 8.59 -14.58
C MET A 157 5.95 7.32 -13.74
N LYS A 158 6.31 7.48 -12.46
CA LYS A 158 6.47 6.39 -11.50
C LYS A 158 5.45 6.51 -10.39
N PHE A 159 4.68 5.45 -10.20
CA PHE A 159 3.67 5.32 -9.16
C PHE A 159 4.18 4.45 -8.02
N LYS A 160 3.73 4.79 -6.81
CA LYS A 160 3.85 3.93 -5.63
C LYS A 160 2.45 3.56 -5.17
N GLY A 161 2.18 2.26 -5.14
CA GLY A 161 0.93 1.70 -4.63
C GLY A 161 1.12 1.14 -3.23
N THR A 162 0.12 1.31 -2.37
CA THR A 162 0.05 0.69 -1.05
C THR A 162 -1.34 0.17 -0.77
N CYS A 163 -1.44 -0.98 -0.09
CA CYS A 163 -2.69 -1.47 0.50
C CYS A 163 -2.38 -2.25 1.79
N LYS A 164 -3.42 -2.67 2.50
CA LYS A 164 -3.34 -3.51 3.69
C LYS A 164 -3.91 -4.88 3.40
N LEU A 165 -3.23 -5.94 3.83
CA LEU A 165 -3.76 -7.30 3.89
C LEU A 165 -4.05 -7.65 5.35
N THR A 166 -5.27 -8.06 5.66
CA THR A 166 -5.65 -8.60 6.97
C THR A 166 -5.87 -10.11 6.85
N ALA A 167 -4.90 -10.89 7.33
CA ALA A 167 -4.92 -12.35 7.32
C ALA A 167 -4.00 -12.88 8.43
N GLY A 168 -4.54 -13.20 9.61
CA GLY A 168 -3.78 -13.56 10.81
C GLY A 168 -3.13 -12.35 11.50
N GLY A 169 -2.65 -11.39 10.72
CA GLY A 169 -2.19 -10.08 11.16
C GLY A 169 -2.55 -9.02 10.11
N THR A 170 -2.06 -7.79 10.30
CA THR A 170 -2.21 -6.73 9.29
C THR A 170 -0.86 -6.41 8.65
N TYR A 171 -0.75 -6.64 7.34
CA TYR A 171 0.47 -6.45 6.57
C TYR A 171 0.34 -5.24 5.64
N THR A 172 1.40 -4.46 5.54
CA THR A 172 1.48 -3.39 4.54
C THR A 172 2.03 -3.97 3.25
N MET A 173 1.22 -3.91 2.19
CA MET A 173 1.60 -4.33 0.85
C MET A 173 2.06 -3.09 0.10
N THR A 174 3.18 -3.17 -0.62
CA THR A 174 3.71 -2.03 -1.39
C THR A 174 4.19 -2.45 -2.76
N GLY A 175 4.09 -1.55 -3.73
CA GLY A 175 4.54 -1.80 -5.10
C GLY A 175 4.88 -0.52 -5.83
N THR A 176 5.56 -0.64 -6.96
CA THR A 176 5.80 0.48 -7.87
C THR A 176 5.48 0.09 -9.29
N LYS A 177 4.84 1.00 -10.04
CA LYS A 177 4.68 0.88 -11.49
C LYS A 177 5.33 2.08 -12.15
N THR A 178 5.88 1.86 -13.32
CA THR A 178 6.41 2.91 -14.18
C THR A 178 5.70 2.84 -15.50
N ILE A 179 5.33 4.00 -16.04
CA ILE A 179 4.83 4.15 -17.41
C ILE A 179 5.74 5.11 -18.18
N SER A 180 5.85 4.88 -19.48
CA SER A 180 6.44 5.84 -20.40
C SER A 180 5.38 6.84 -20.83
N LEU A 181 5.78 8.10 -20.93
CA LEU A 181 5.02 9.15 -21.57
C LEU A 181 5.62 9.40 -22.97
N PRO A 182 4.80 9.79 -23.95
CA PRO A 182 5.26 10.09 -25.30
C PRO A 182 6.25 11.26 -25.35
#